data_AF-X0ZWY6-F1
#
_entry.id   AF-X0ZWY6-F1
#
_cell.length_a   1.000
_cell.length_b   1.000
_cell.length_c   1.000
_cell.angle_alpha   90.00
_cell.angle_beta   90.00
_cell.angle_gamma   90.00
#
_symmetry.space_group_name_H-M   'P 1'
#
loop_
_entity.id
_entity.type
_entity.pdbx_description
1 polymer ?
#
loop_
_entity_poly.entity_id
_entity_poly.type
_entity_poly.pdbx_seq_one_letter_code
_entity_poly.pdbx_strand_id
1 'polypeptide(L)' 'MIKYIAAFAGALAVRVNGPNTYNGKFVDKPYIGTRFGKTRIEHIKKAGDIMLLSSLLWLSILWGITAAVKLYT' A
#
# COMPACT_ATOMS: atom_id res chain seq x y z
N MET A 1 -3.39 9.74 -4.84
CA MET A 1 -3.74 9.16 -3.53
C MET A 1 -4.44 7.80 -3.65
N ILE A 2 -5.51 7.65 -4.45
CA ILE A 2 -6.28 6.38 -4.58
C ILE A 2 -5.42 5.19 -5.06
N LYS A 3 -4.48 5.42 -5.99
CA LYS A 3 -3.65 4.37 -6.58
C LYS A 3 -2.83 3.58 -5.54
N TYR A 4 -2.28 4.28 -4.55
CA TYR A 4 -1.49 3.64 -3.48
C TYR A 4 -2.36 2.78 -2.57
N ILE A 5 -3.54 3.28 -2.19
CA ILE A 5 -4.51 2.54 -1.37
C ILE A 5 -4.93 1.24 -2.07
N ALA A 6 -5.13 1.29 -3.40
CA ALA A 6 -5.44 0.10 -4.19
C ALA A 6 -4.27 -0.91 -4.25
N ALA A 7 -3.02 -0.44 -4.38
CA ALA A 7 -1.85 -1.30 -4.34
C ALA A 7 -1.70 -2.02 -2.99
N PHE A 8 -1.87 -1.30 -1.87
CA PHE A 8 -1.85 -1.88 -0.53
C PHE A 8 -3.02 -2.83 -0.28
N ALA A 9 -4.23 -2.48 -0.74
CA ALA A 9 -5.40 -3.35 -0.65
C ALA A 9 -5.18 -4.68 -1.39
N GLY A 10 -4.56 -4.63 -2.56
CA GLY A 10 -4.15 -5.81 -3.32
C GLY A 10 -3.07 -6.63 -2.61
N ALA A 11 -1.98 -5.99 -2.19
CA ALA A 11 -0.86 -6.66 -1.53
C ALA A 11 -1.24 -7.34 -0.20
N LEU A 12 -2.16 -6.75 0.55
CA LEU A 12 -2.65 -7.29 1.82
C LEU A 12 -3.88 -8.19 1.67
N ALA A 13 -4.43 -8.32 0.45
CA ALA A 13 -5.68 -9.02 0.16
C ALA A 13 -6.82 -8.57 1.11
N VAL A 14 -7.02 -7.26 1.20
CA VAL A 14 -8.06 -6.63 2.04
C VAL A 14 -8.96 -5.73 1.24
N ARG A 15 -10.20 -5.63 1.70
CA ARG A 15 -11.17 -4.64 1.27
C ARG A 15 -11.07 -3.42 2.17
N VAL A 16 -10.81 -2.27 1.56
CA VAL A 16 -10.65 -0.96 2.22
C VAL A 16 -11.60 0.06 1.59
N ASN A 17 -11.74 1.22 2.23
CA ASN A 17 -12.82 2.16 1.95
C ASN A 17 -14.20 1.48 2.11
N GLY A 18 -15.26 2.18 1.69
CA GLY A 18 -16.64 1.76 1.84
C GLY A 18 -17.53 2.85 2.43
N PRO A 19 -18.84 2.60 2.48
CA PRO A 19 -19.81 3.53 3.05
C PRO A 19 -19.41 3.90 4.48
N ASN A 20 -19.45 5.19 4.78
CA ASN A 20 -19.09 5.69 6.10
C ASN A 20 -19.87 6.98 6.42
N THR A 21 -19.97 7.31 7.70
CA THR A 21 -20.69 8.48 8.17
C THR A 21 -19.70 9.55 8.61
N TYR A 22 -19.83 10.75 8.05
CA TYR A 22 -19.03 11.93 8.40
C TYR A 22 -19.95 13.01 8.94
N ASN A 23 -19.74 13.48 10.17
CA ASN A 23 -20.57 14.53 10.80
C ASN A 23 -22.08 14.25 10.69
N GLY A 24 -22.50 13.00 10.92
CA GLY A 24 -23.89 12.56 10.80
C GLY A 24 -24.40 12.37 9.36
N LYS A 25 -23.65 12.77 8.33
CA LYS A 25 -24.02 12.55 6.93
C LYS A 25 -23.46 11.23 6.43
N PHE A 26 -24.35 10.35 5.97
CA PHE A 26 -23.96 9.12 5.29
C PHE A 26 -23.32 9.45 3.94
N VAL A 27 -22.16 8.85 3.68
CA VAL A 27 -21.43 8.97 2.43
C VAL A 27 -21.21 7.56 1.89
N ASP A 28 -21.87 7.24 0.79
CA ASP A 28 -21.72 5.98 0.09
C ASP A 28 -20.43 6.00 -0.75
N LYS A 29 -19.35 5.43 -0.21
CA LYS A 29 -18.07 5.34 -0.92
C LYS A 29 -17.90 3.94 -1.48
N PRO A 30 -17.36 3.80 -2.71
CA PRO A 30 -17.08 2.50 -3.27
C PRO A 30 -16.02 1.78 -2.46
N TYR A 31 -16.18 0.46 -2.34
CA TYR A 31 -15.14 -0.41 -1.79
C TYR A 31 -14.00 -0.59 -2.79
N ILE A 32 -12.77 -0.57 -2.28
CA ILE A 32 -11.57 -0.98 -3.01
C ILE A 32 -11.23 -2.39 -2.56
N GLY A 33 -10.96 -3.29 -3.52
CA GLY A 33 -10.68 -4.69 -3.19
C GLY A 33 -11.93 -5.50 -2.83
N THR A 34 -13.04 -5.31 -3.57
CA THR A 34 -14.34 -5.97 -3.31
C THR A 34 -14.26 -7.50 -3.26
N ARG A 35 -13.29 -8.12 -3.93
CA ARG A 35 -13.02 -9.57 -3.93
C ARG A 35 -12.30 -10.06 -2.67
N PHE A 36 -11.84 -9.15 -1.81
CA PHE A 36 -11.02 -9.46 -0.65
C PHE A 36 -11.79 -9.37 0.68
N GLY A 37 -11.17 -9.87 1.75
CA GLY A 37 -11.75 -9.91 3.10
C GLY A 37 -11.81 -8.54 3.79
N LYS A 38 -12.57 -8.43 4.89
CA LYS A 38 -12.61 -7.20 5.70
C LYS A 38 -11.25 -6.89 6.31
N THR A 39 -10.92 -5.61 6.41
CA THR A 39 -9.72 -5.14 7.12
C THR A 39 -9.84 -5.42 8.63
N ARG A 40 -8.70 -5.73 9.26
CA ARG A 40 -8.47 -6.14 10.65
C ARG A 40 -7.21 -5.41 11.15
N ILE A 41 -7.08 -5.28 12.46
CA ILE A 41 -5.97 -4.55 13.11
C ILE A 41 -4.60 -5.12 12.72
N GLU A 42 -4.49 -6.44 12.53
CA GLU A 42 -3.28 -7.13 12.09
C GLU A 42 -2.72 -6.61 10.75
N HIS A 43 -3.58 -6.10 9.86
CA HIS A 43 -3.13 -5.56 8.57
C HIS A 43 -2.41 -4.21 8.71
N ILE A 44 -2.56 -3.50 9.83
CA ILE A 44 -1.84 -2.25 10.09
C ILE A 44 -0.33 -2.52 10.18
N LYS A 45 0.06 -3.55 10.95
CA LYS A 45 1.47 -3.94 11.07
C LYS A 45 2.03 -4.41 9.74
N LYS A 46 1.30 -5.30 9.05
CA LYS A 46 1.69 -5.79 7.72
C LYS A 46 1.84 -4.67 6.68
N ALA A 47 0.99 -3.65 6.73
CA ALA A 47 1.14 -2.48 5.85
C ALA A 47 2.46 -1.73 6.12
N GLY A 48 2.81 -1.56 7.39
CA GLY A 48 4.11 -0.99 7.79
C GLY A 48 5.29 -1.82 7.31
N ASP A 49 5.22 -3.15 7.45
CA ASP A 49 6.26 -4.07 7.00
C ASP A 49 6.47 -3.99 5.48
N ILE A 50 5.38 -3.97 4.69
CA ILE A 50 5.43 -3.82 3.24
C ILE A 50 6.04 -2.47 2.85
N MET A 51 5.72 -1.40 3.57
CA MET A 51 6.27 -0.07 3.32
C MET A 51 7.79 -0.03 3.55
N LEU A 52 8.26 -0.61 4.66
CA LEU A 52 9.68 -0.71 4.97
C LEU A 52 10.41 -1.58 3.96
N LEU A 53 9.87 -2.75 3.62
CA LEU A 53 10.46 -3.66 2.65
C LEU A 53 10.57 -3.01 1.26
N SER A 54 9.52 -2.32 0.81
CA SER A 54 9.53 -1.60 -0.47
C SER A 54 10.58 -0.49 -0.50
N SER A 55 10.74 0.23 0.61
CA SER A 55 11.73 1.30 0.73
C SER A 55 13.16 0.75 0.68
N LEU A 56 13.41 -0.37 1.39
CA LEU A 56 14.70 -1.05 1.38
C LEU A 56 15.04 -1.57 -0.03
N LEU A 57 14.10 -2.24 -0.68
CA LEU A 57 14.27 -2.73 -2.05
C LEU A 57 14.63 -1.61 -3.03
N TRP A 58 13.92 -0.48 -2.95
CA TRP A 58 14.18 0.66 -3.81
C TRP A 58 15.58 1.25 -3.58
N LEU A 59 15.98 1.40 -2.31
CA LEU A 59 17.31 1.88 -1.96
C LEU A 59 18.41 0.95 -2.46
N SER A 60 18.22 -0.37 -2.34
CA SER A 60 19.15 -1.36 -2.89
C SER A 60 19.28 -1.28 -4.41
N ILE A 61 18.17 -1.07 -5.13
CA ILE A 61 18.19 -0.88 -6.59
C ILE A 61 19.00 0.37 -6.95
N LEU A 62 18.75 1.50 -6.30
CA LEU A 62 19.46 2.75 -6.57
C LEU A 62 20.96 2.64 -6.28
N TRP A 63 21.33 1.98 -5.17
CA TRP A 63 22.73 1.68 -4.86
C TRP A 63 23.37 0.80 -5.91
N GLY A 64 22.69 -0.26 -6.35
CA GLY A 64 23.19 -1.15 -7.41
C GLY A 64 23.42 -0.41 -8.73
N ILE A 65 22.46 0.44 -9.15
CA ILE A 65 22.59 1.26 -10.35
C ILE A 65 23.79 2.23 -10.21
N THR A 66 23.91 2.90 -9.06
CA THR A 66 24.99 3.86 -8.83
C THR A 66 26.36 3.17 -8.84
N ALA A 67 26.49 1.99 -8.23
CA ALA A 67 27.70 1.20 -8.23
C ALA A 67 28.06 0.71 -9.65
N ALA A 68 27.06 0.26 -10.41
CA ALA A 68 27.26 -0.15 -11.80
C ALA A 68 27.76 1.01 -12.67
N VAL A 69 27.12 2.18 -12.59
CA VAL A 69 27.56 3.37 -13.35
C VAL A 69 29.01 3.75 -13.01
N LYS A 70 29.39 3.71 -11.73
CA LYS A 70 30.79 3.96 -11.30
C LYS A 70 31.79 2.92 -11.79
N LEU A 71 31.37 1.70 -12.12
CA LEU A 71 32.26 0.67 -12.63
C LEU A 71 32.56 0.85 -14.13
N TYR A 72 31.64 1.47 -14.87
CA TYR A 72 31.73 1.68 -16.31
C TYR A 72 32.21 3.09 -16.71
N THR A 73 32.43 4.00 -15.73
CA THR A 73 32.93 5.37 -15.94
C THR A 73 34.27 5.54 -15.24
#